data_AF-A0A376WVU8-F1
#
_entry.id   AF-A0A376WVU8-F1
#
_cell.length_a   1.000
_cell.length_b   1.000
_cell.length_c   1.000
_cell.angle_alpha   90.00
_cell.angle_beta   90.00
_cell.angle_gamma   90.00
#
_symmetry.space_group_name_H-M   'P 1'
#
loop_
_entity.id
_entity.type
_entity.pdbx_description
1 polymer ?
#
loop_
_entity_poly.entity_id
_entity_poly.type
_entity_poly.pdbx_seq_one_letter_code
_entity_poly.pdbx_strand_id
1 'polypeptide(L)'
;MNLHGYLAREGIAYGSPEALDFTNLYFYAITWHALRTSMLLARERGETFAGFKQSRYASGEYFSQYLQGNWQPKTAKVGELFTRSGITLPTREMWAQLRDDVMRYGIYNQNLQAVPPTGSISYINHATSSIHPIVAKVEIRKEGKTGRVYYPAPFMTNENLALYQDAYEIGAEKIIDTYAEATRHVDQGLSLTLFFPDTATTRDINKAQIYAWRKGIKTLYYIRLRQMALEGTEIEGCVSCAL
;
A
#
# COMPACT_ATOMS: atom_id res chain seq x y z
N MET A 1 -2.63 2.70 -4.71
CA MET A 1 -3.73 1.75 -5.00
C MET A 1 -3.23 0.67 -5.95
N ASN A 2 -4.02 -0.38 -6.20
CA ASN A 2 -3.71 -1.47 -7.13
C ASN A 2 -2.52 -2.37 -6.77
N LEU A 3 -2.07 -2.41 -5.50
CA LEU A 3 -0.92 -3.24 -5.13
C LEU A 3 -1.19 -4.72 -5.40
N HIS A 4 -2.33 -5.23 -4.94
CA HIS A 4 -2.64 -6.65 -5.11
C HIS A 4 -2.81 -7.03 -6.59
N GLY A 5 -3.48 -6.19 -7.38
CA GLY A 5 -3.60 -6.41 -8.82
C GLY A 5 -2.24 -6.43 -9.53
N TYR A 6 -1.33 -5.53 -9.17
CA TYR A 6 0.03 -5.53 -9.71
C TYR A 6 0.79 -6.81 -9.33
N LEU A 7 0.80 -7.17 -8.04
CA LEU A 7 1.50 -8.37 -7.56
C LEU A 7 0.97 -9.63 -8.26
N ALA A 8 -0.34 -9.79 -8.36
CA ALA A 8 -0.96 -10.93 -9.02
C ALA A 8 -0.64 -10.98 -10.52
N ARG A 9 -0.66 -9.84 -11.22
CA ARG A 9 -0.22 -9.76 -12.63
C ARG A 9 1.22 -10.24 -12.82
N GLU A 10 2.10 -9.92 -11.88
CA GLU A 10 3.51 -10.34 -11.90
C GLU A 10 3.75 -11.75 -11.34
N GLY A 11 2.70 -12.49 -11.00
CA GLY A 11 2.83 -13.84 -10.44
C GLY A 11 3.42 -13.83 -9.03
N ILE A 12 3.10 -12.82 -8.21
CA ILE A 12 3.56 -12.67 -6.84
C ILE A 12 2.35 -12.75 -5.90
N ALA A 13 2.40 -13.69 -4.96
CA ALA A 13 1.36 -13.83 -3.94
C ALA A 13 1.43 -12.68 -2.92
N TYR A 14 0.27 -12.15 -2.52
CA TYR A 14 0.20 -11.10 -1.52
C TYR A 14 0.82 -11.55 -0.18
N GLY A 15 1.61 -10.67 0.43
CA GLY A 15 2.31 -10.94 1.70
C GLY A 15 3.45 -11.95 1.60
N SER A 16 3.84 -12.39 0.40
CA SER A 16 5.08 -13.16 0.21
C SER A 16 6.31 -12.28 0.47
N PRO A 17 7.49 -12.87 0.69
CA PRO A 17 8.74 -12.11 0.79
C PRO A 17 8.99 -11.16 -0.39
N GLU A 18 8.64 -11.58 -1.61
CA GLU A 18 8.73 -10.76 -2.82
C GLU A 18 7.75 -9.57 -2.79
N ALA A 19 6.51 -9.79 -2.30
CA ALA A 19 5.53 -8.72 -2.17
C ALA A 19 5.97 -7.66 -1.14
N LEU A 20 6.54 -8.09 -0.01
CA LEU A 20 7.06 -7.20 1.02
C LEU A 20 8.27 -6.40 0.49
N ASP A 21 9.19 -7.07 -0.20
CA ASP A 21 10.36 -6.46 -0.81
C ASP A 21 9.98 -5.43 -1.89
N PHE A 22 9.04 -5.79 -2.79
CA PHE A 22 8.50 -4.85 -3.78
C PHE A 22 7.84 -3.64 -3.11
N THR A 23 6.98 -3.86 -2.12
CA THR A 23 6.25 -2.77 -1.44
C THR A 23 7.22 -1.80 -0.78
N ASN A 24 8.23 -2.32 -0.06
CA ASN A 24 9.28 -1.51 0.55
C ASN A 24 9.99 -0.64 -0.50
N LEU A 25 10.52 -1.26 -1.56
CA LEU A 25 11.33 -0.55 -2.56
C LEU A 25 10.52 0.39 -3.46
N TYR A 26 9.27 0.05 -3.74
CA TYR A 26 8.35 0.92 -4.46
C TYR A 26 8.10 2.21 -3.67
N PHE A 27 7.71 2.10 -2.40
CA PHE A 27 7.48 3.28 -1.56
C PHE A 27 8.77 4.05 -1.26
N TYR A 28 9.91 3.37 -1.16
CA TYR A 28 11.23 4.01 -1.09
C TYR A 28 11.49 4.91 -2.30
N ALA A 29 11.27 4.40 -3.51
CA ALA A 29 11.46 5.17 -4.75
C ALA A 29 10.47 6.34 -4.85
N ILE A 30 9.18 6.12 -4.59
CA ILE A 30 8.15 7.17 -4.60
C ILE A 30 8.51 8.30 -3.62
N THR A 31 8.99 7.95 -2.43
CA THR A 31 9.33 8.94 -1.39
C THR A 31 10.47 9.85 -1.83
N TRP A 32 11.51 9.29 -2.46
CA TRP A 32 12.61 10.09 -3.00
C TRP A 32 12.11 11.11 -4.03
N HIS A 33 11.29 10.66 -4.99
CA HIS A 33 10.75 11.53 -6.03
C HIS A 33 9.78 12.58 -5.49
N ALA A 34 8.95 12.24 -4.49
CA ALA A 34 8.04 13.18 -3.85
C ALA A 34 8.79 14.30 -3.11
N LEU A 35 9.81 13.94 -2.32
CA LEU A 35 10.66 14.91 -1.61
C LEU A 35 11.44 15.79 -2.58
N ARG A 36 12.05 15.20 -3.61
CA ARG A 36 12.75 15.95 -4.65
C ARG A 36 11.82 16.94 -5.33
N THR A 37 10.60 16.52 -5.67
CA THR A 37 9.61 17.40 -6.30
C THR A 37 9.24 18.56 -5.37
N SER A 38 9.00 18.28 -4.09
CA SER A 38 8.68 19.33 -3.12
C SER A 38 9.83 20.30 -2.86
N MET A 39 11.07 19.80 -2.89
CA MET A 39 12.28 20.63 -2.84
C MET A 39 12.40 21.53 -4.07
N LEU A 40 12.18 20.99 -5.27
CA LEU A 40 12.19 21.77 -6.51
C LEU A 40 11.13 22.87 -6.49
N LEU A 41 9.93 22.57 -5.99
CA LEU A 41 8.87 23.58 -5.81
C LEU A 41 9.29 24.69 -4.84
N ALA A 42 9.95 24.35 -3.73
CA ALA A 42 10.45 25.36 -2.80
C ALA A 42 11.52 26.25 -3.42
N ARG A 43 12.42 25.65 -4.21
CA ARG A 43 13.46 26.38 -4.94
C ARG A 43 12.87 27.29 -6.01
N GLU A 44 11.90 26.81 -6.79
CA GLU A 44 11.24 27.57 -7.85
C GLU A 44 10.44 28.75 -7.29
N ARG A 45 9.69 28.53 -6.20
CA ARG A 45 8.82 29.54 -5.60
C ARG A 45 9.53 30.44 -4.59
N GLY A 46 10.73 30.07 -4.14
CA GLY A 46 11.48 30.80 -3.13
C GLY A 46 10.87 30.73 -1.72
N GLU A 47 9.98 29.76 -1.47
CA GLU A 47 9.26 29.62 -0.20
C GLU A 47 9.16 28.15 0.25
N THR A 48 9.04 27.96 1.56
CA THR A 48 8.92 26.64 2.20
C THR A 48 7.67 26.62 3.07
N PHE A 49 7.24 25.43 3.50
CA PHE A 49 6.13 25.37 4.44
C PHE A 49 6.47 26.08 5.77
N ALA A 50 5.45 26.64 6.43
CA ALA A 50 5.61 27.32 7.71
C ALA A 50 6.18 26.38 8.78
N GLY A 51 7.28 26.77 9.42
CA GLY A 51 7.95 25.96 10.44
C GLY A 51 9.00 24.98 9.89
N PHE A 52 9.41 25.10 8.61
CA PHE A 52 10.44 24.25 8.01
C PHE A 52 11.72 24.16 8.85
N LYS A 53 12.22 25.30 9.37
CA LYS A 53 13.47 25.38 10.14
C LYS A 53 13.47 24.53 11.42
N GLN A 54 12.31 24.22 11.98
CA GLN A 54 12.13 23.40 13.18
C GLN A 54 11.95 21.91 12.84
N SER A 55 11.84 21.56 11.55
CA SER A 55 11.56 20.20 11.12
C SER A 55 12.82 19.32 11.07
N ARG A 56 12.60 18.01 11.07
CA ARG A 56 13.65 17.00 10.81
C ARG A 56 14.21 17.06 9.38
N TYR A 57 13.52 17.74 8.46
CA TYR A 57 14.05 17.99 7.12
C TYR A 57 15.16 19.05 7.15
N ALA A 58 14.96 20.13 7.90
CA ALA A 58 15.95 21.20 8.05
C ALA A 58 17.20 20.74 8.80
N SER A 59 17.06 19.88 9.82
CA SER A 59 18.21 19.31 10.54
C SER A 59 18.94 18.21 9.75
N GLY A 60 18.31 17.66 8.70
CA GLY A 60 18.82 16.52 7.95
C GLY A 60 18.57 15.15 8.61
N GLU A 61 18.05 15.11 9.84
CA GLU A 61 17.80 13.87 10.61
C GLU A 61 16.88 12.90 9.86
N TYR A 62 15.89 13.43 9.13
CA TYR A 62 14.95 12.65 8.32
C TYR A 62 15.65 11.68 7.36
N PHE A 63 16.81 12.07 6.82
CA PHE A 63 17.53 11.32 5.79
C PHE A 63 18.40 10.19 6.35
N SER A 64 18.64 10.16 7.66
CA SER A 64 19.52 9.17 8.31
C SER A 64 19.12 7.73 7.97
N GLN A 65 17.82 7.41 7.96
CA GLN A 65 17.32 6.08 7.60
C GLN A 65 17.72 5.68 6.17
N TYR A 66 17.68 6.63 5.23
CA TYR A 66 17.97 6.38 3.83
C TYR A 66 19.46 6.32 3.53
N LEU A 67 20.27 6.99 4.35
CA LEU A 67 21.74 7.00 4.24
C LEU A 67 22.42 5.82 4.95
N GLN A 68 21.75 5.21 5.93
CA GLN A 68 22.28 4.08 6.71
C GLN A 68 21.73 2.73 6.23
N GLY A 69 20.52 2.69 5.70
CA GLY A 69 19.88 1.46 5.22
C GLY A 69 20.51 0.92 3.94
N ASN A 70 20.47 -0.41 3.80
CA ASN A 70 20.76 -1.08 2.53
C ASN A 70 19.46 -1.23 1.73
N TRP A 71 19.25 -0.35 0.75
CA TRP A 71 18.02 -0.27 -0.05
C TRP A 71 18.20 -0.95 -1.40
N GLN A 72 18.50 -2.26 -1.35
CA GLN A 72 18.63 -3.12 -2.53
C GLN A 72 17.54 -4.19 -2.52
N PRO A 73 17.11 -4.69 -3.70
CA PRO A 73 16.21 -5.84 -3.79
C PRO A 73 16.74 -7.02 -2.99
N LYS A 74 15.93 -7.52 -2.06
CA LYS A 74 16.23 -8.74 -1.30
C LYS A 74 15.90 -10.00 -2.11
N THR A 75 15.00 -9.85 -3.08
CA THR A 75 14.54 -10.94 -3.95
C THR A 75 14.92 -10.66 -5.40
N ALA A 76 15.39 -11.69 -6.11
CA ALA A 76 15.84 -11.57 -7.50
C ALA A 76 14.71 -11.04 -8.41
N LYS A 77 13.51 -11.59 -8.24
CA LYS A 77 12.31 -11.20 -8.99
C LYS A 77 12.01 -9.70 -8.88
N VAL A 78 12.14 -9.11 -7.69
CA VAL A 78 11.92 -7.66 -7.51
C VAL A 78 13.01 -6.86 -8.22
N GLY A 79 14.27 -7.28 -8.16
CA GLY A 79 15.34 -6.65 -8.93
C GLY A 79 15.09 -6.67 -10.45
N GLU A 80 14.61 -7.80 -10.96
CA GLU A 80 14.21 -7.94 -12.36
C GLU A 80 13.02 -7.04 -12.73
N LEU A 81 12.01 -6.92 -11.85
CA LEU A 81 10.85 -6.06 -12.09
C LEU A 81 11.25 -4.58 -12.28
N PHE A 82 12.09 -4.05 -11.40
CA PHE A 82 12.59 -2.67 -11.51
C PHE A 82 13.44 -2.48 -12.78
N THR A 83 14.34 -3.43 -13.06
CA THR A 83 15.19 -3.41 -14.25
C THR A 83 14.39 -3.44 -15.54
N ARG A 84 13.44 -4.38 -15.67
CA ARG A 84 12.55 -4.52 -16.82
C ARG A 84 11.66 -3.28 -17.02
N SER A 85 11.32 -2.61 -15.94
CA SER A 85 10.51 -1.38 -15.98
C SER A 85 11.36 -0.12 -16.29
N GLY A 86 12.69 -0.25 -16.41
CA GLY A 86 13.59 0.89 -16.60
C GLY A 86 13.62 1.85 -15.41
N ILE A 87 13.25 1.40 -14.21
CA ILE A 87 13.18 2.23 -13.01
C ILE A 87 14.48 2.05 -12.23
N THR A 88 15.24 3.13 -12.08
CA THR A 88 16.41 3.17 -11.21
C THR A 88 15.97 3.43 -9.77
N LEU A 89 16.29 2.51 -8.86
CA LEU A 89 16.11 2.75 -7.44
C LEU A 89 17.05 3.87 -6.96
N PRO A 90 16.57 4.84 -6.15
CA PRO A 90 17.42 5.89 -5.62
C PRO A 90 18.66 5.32 -4.92
N THR A 91 19.84 5.81 -5.28
CA THR A 91 21.09 5.37 -4.63
C THR A 91 21.36 6.19 -3.38
N ARG A 92 22.36 5.75 -2.59
CA ARG A 92 22.80 6.48 -1.40
C ARG A 92 23.29 7.89 -1.75
N GLU A 93 23.96 8.04 -2.89
CA GLU A 93 24.47 9.31 -3.42
C GLU A 93 23.31 10.22 -3.79
N MET A 94 22.26 9.69 -4.43
CA MET A 94 21.04 10.45 -4.75
C MET A 94 20.33 10.95 -3.48
N TRP A 95 20.32 10.16 -2.40
CA TRP A 95 19.80 10.60 -1.11
C TRP A 95 20.68 11.63 -0.41
N ALA A 96 22.00 11.48 -0.48
CA ALA A 96 22.94 12.44 0.09
C ALA A 96 22.81 13.81 -0.60
N GLN A 97 22.73 13.82 -1.94
CA GLN A 97 22.48 15.03 -2.70
C GLN A 97 21.12 15.65 -2.36
N LEU A 98 20.06 14.84 -2.29
CA LEU A 98 18.73 15.33 -1.95
C LEU A 98 18.67 15.91 -0.53
N ARG A 99 19.38 15.31 0.44
CA ARG A 99 19.51 15.87 1.80
C ARG A 99 20.09 17.27 1.75
N ASP A 100 21.21 17.45 1.04
CA ASP A 100 21.91 18.74 0.98
C ASP A 100 21.05 19.80 0.28
N ASP A 101 20.37 19.41 -0.80
CA ASP A 101 19.42 20.28 -1.49
C ASP A 101 18.23 20.66 -0.60
N VAL A 102 17.65 19.71 0.14
CA VAL A 102 16.54 19.97 1.07
C VAL A 102 16.97 20.85 2.23
N MET A 103 18.15 20.64 2.80
CA MET A 103 18.66 21.50 3.88
C MET A 103 18.94 22.93 3.38
N ARG A 104 19.32 23.09 2.11
CA ARG A 104 19.62 24.38 1.49
C ARG A 104 18.37 25.14 1.03
N TYR A 105 17.49 24.47 0.29
CA TYR A 105 16.35 25.07 -0.39
C TYR A 105 15.02 24.85 0.34
N GLY A 106 14.99 23.89 1.26
CA GLY A 106 13.78 23.43 1.93
C GLY A 106 12.86 22.59 1.05
N ILE A 107 11.65 22.36 1.54
CA ILE A 107 10.56 21.72 0.79
C ILE A 107 9.29 22.57 0.90
N TYR A 108 8.47 22.51 -0.15
CA TYR A 108 7.28 23.34 -0.27
C TYR A 108 6.11 22.80 0.56
N ASN A 109 5.97 21.47 0.60
CA ASN A 109 4.88 20.78 1.26
C ASN A 109 5.38 20.23 2.59
N GLN A 110 4.63 20.46 3.67
CA GLN A 110 4.97 19.89 4.99
C GLN A 110 4.82 18.37 5.02
N ASN A 111 3.80 17.85 4.31
CA ASN A 111 3.48 16.43 4.22
C ASN A 111 3.22 16.08 2.75
N LEU A 112 3.53 14.84 2.35
CA LEU A 112 3.56 14.42 0.95
C LEU A 112 2.66 13.22 0.67
N GLN A 113 2.72 12.19 1.50
CA GLN A 113 2.09 10.91 1.24
C GLN A 113 1.10 10.55 2.34
N ALA A 114 -0.09 10.15 1.92
CA ALA A 114 -1.09 9.47 2.73
C ALA A 114 -1.76 8.41 1.86
N VAL A 115 -2.06 7.24 2.42
CA VAL A 115 -2.68 6.13 1.67
C VAL A 115 -4.10 5.89 2.19
N PRO A 116 -5.11 6.59 1.63
CA PRO A 116 -6.51 6.38 1.99
C PRO A 116 -7.05 5.06 1.42
N PRO A 117 -8.25 4.62 1.85
CA PRO A 117 -9.00 3.66 1.05
C PRO A 117 -9.41 4.33 -0.26
N THR A 118 -9.49 3.56 -1.34
CA THR A 118 -10.01 4.06 -2.61
C THR A 118 -11.37 3.43 -2.82
N GLY A 119 -12.43 4.22 -2.64
CA GLY A 119 -13.82 3.82 -2.90
C GLY A 119 -14.11 3.77 -4.40
N SER A 120 -15.22 4.37 -4.85
CA SER A 120 -15.69 4.20 -6.24
C SER A 120 -14.70 4.60 -7.34
N ILE A 121 -13.72 5.46 -7.04
CA ILE A 121 -12.64 5.83 -7.96
C ILE A 121 -11.76 4.64 -8.37
N SER A 122 -11.66 3.58 -7.55
CA SER A 122 -10.87 2.39 -7.90
C SER A 122 -11.54 1.59 -9.02
N TYR A 123 -12.87 1.60 -9.11
CA TYR A 123 -13.59 0.94 -10.19
C TYR A 123 -13.36 1.65 -11.53
N ILE A 124 -13.36 2.99 -11.52
CA ILE A 124 -13.10 3.80 -12.70
C ILE A 124 -11.65 3.60 -13.18
N ASN A 125 -10.69 3.62 -12.25
CA ASN A 125 -9.27 3.44 -12.57
C ASN A 125 -8.87 1.97 -12.81
N HIS A 126 -9.83 1.05 -12.71
CA HIS A 126 -9.61 -0.40 -12.74
C HIS A 126 -8.46 -0.87 -11.84
N ALA A 127 -8.56 -0.55 -10.55
CA ALA A 127 -7.57 -0.85 -9.53
C ALA A 127 -8.17 -1.65 -8.37
N THR A 128 -7.36 -2.51 -7.75
CA THR A 128 -7.70 -3.03 -6.41
C THR A 128 -7.65 -1.89 -5.39
N SER A 129 -8.55 -1.90 -4.41
CA SER A 129 -8.62 -0.83 -3.42
C SER A 129 -7.33 -0.72 -2.60
N SER A 130 -6.77 0.48 -2.53
CA SER A 130 -5.59 0.79 -1.70
C SER A 130 -4.42 -0.19 -1.92
N ILE A 131 -3.69 -0.53 -0.86
CA ILE A 131 -2.59 -1.52 -0.87
C ILE A 131 -2.95 -2.83 -0.14
N HIS A 132 -4.17 -2.98 0.35
CA HIS A 132 -4.65 -4.23 0.95
C HIS A 132 -5.10 -5.23 -0.14
N PRO A 133 -5.29 -6.52 0.21
CA PRO A 133 -5.81 -7.52 -0.72
C PRO A 133 -7.21 -7.17 -1.22
N ILE A 134 -7.68 -7.90 -2.23
CA ILE A 134 -9.05 -7.78 -2.71
C ILE A 134 -10.00 -8.32 -1.63
N VAL A 135 -11.22 -7.79 -1.56
CA VAL A 135 -12.24 -8.30 -0.63
C VAL A 135 -13.03 -9.48 -1.20
N ALA A 136 -13.00 -9.64 -2.53
CA ALA A 136 -13.59 -10.74 -3.28
C ALA A 136 -12.94 -10.79 -4.68
N LYS A 137 -13.00 -11.95 -5.34
CA LYS A 137 -12.55 -12.12 -6.74
C LYS A 137 -13.45 -11.33 -7.71
N VAL A 138 -14.76 -11.43 -7.51
CA VAL A 138 -15.78 -10.59 -8.16
C VAL A 138 -16.53 -9.83 -7.07
N GLU A 139 -16.27 -8.53 -6.96
CA GLU A 139 -16.94 -7.69 -5.97
C GLU A 139 -18.39 -7.42 -6.37
N ILE A 140 -19.32 -7.58 -5.44
CA ILE A 140 -20.76 -7.33 -5.65
C ILE A 140 -21.16 -6.04 -4.95
N ARG A 141 -21.76 -5.12 -5.71
CA ARG A 141 -22.25 -3.83 -5.18
C ARG A 141 -23.74 -3.70 -5.37
N LYS A 142 -24.45 -3.24 -4.34
CA LYS A 142 -25.89 -2.96 -4.39
C LYS A 142 -26.15 -1.58 -5.00
N GLU A 143 -26.09 -1.50 -6.33
CA GLU A 143 -26.27 -0.25 -7.07
C GLU A 143 -27.11 -0.47 -8.34
N GLY A 144 -27.67 0.63 -8.85
CA GLY A 144 -28.40 0.65 -10.12
C GLY A 144 -29.81 0.05 -10.06
N LYS A 145 -30.54 0.17 -11.18
CA LYS A 145 -31.92 -0.33 -11.33
C LYS A 145 -32.02 -1.85 -11.26
N THR A 146 -30.92 -2.55 -11.57
CA THR A 146 -30.77 -4.01 -11.48
C THR A 146 -30.52 -4.49 -10.05
N GLY A 147 -30.27 -3.57 -9.11
CA GLY A 147 -30.01 -3.88 -7.70
C GLY A 147 -28.62 -4.43 -7.40
N ARG A 148 -27.87 -4.89 -8.41
CA ARG A 148 -26.48 -5.36 -8.27
C ARG A 148 -25.60 -4.99 -9.47
N VAL A 149 -24.32 -4.76 -9.20
CA VAL A 149 -23.23 -4.59 -10.16
C VAL A 149 -22.06 -5.49 -9.75
N TYR A 150 -21.45 -6.16 -10.73
CA TYR A 150 -20.33 -7.08 -10.55
C TYR A 150 -19.04 -6.46 -11.06
N TYR A 151 -17.98 -6.54 -10.25
CA TYR A 151 -16.69 -5.95 -10.57
C TYR A 151 -15.57 -6.99 -10.41
N PRO A 152 -15.06 -7.55 -11.52
CA PRO A 152 -13.92 -8.47 -11.47
C PRO A 152 -12.63 -7.71 -11.13
N ALA A 153 -11.77 -8.34 -10.32
CA ALA A 153 -10.46 -7.79 -9.99
C ALA A 153 -9.60 -7.56 -11.26
N PRO A 154 -8.79 -6.49 -11.31
CA PRO A 154 -7.95 -6.19 -12.46
C PRO A 154 -6.90 -7.27 -12.71
N PHE A 155 -6.67 -7.59 -13.98
CA PHE A 155 -5.73 -8.62 -14.46
C PHE A 155 -6.06 -10.07 -14.04
N MET A 156 -7.24 -10.31 -13.46
CA MET A 156 -7.67 -11.65 -13.07
C MET A 156 -8.16 -12.43 -14.29
N THR A 157 -7.65 -13.64 -14.46
CA THR A 157 -8.06 -14.62 -15.47
C THR A 157 -8.23 -15.99 -14.81
N ASN A 158 -8.79 -16.97 -15.52
CA ASN A 158 -9.00 -18.31 -14.96
C ASN A 158 -7.69 -19.01 -14.60
N GLU A 159 -6.61 -18.67 -15.29
CA GLU A 159 -5.28 -19.28 -15.13
C GLU A 159 -4.53 -18.74 -13.90
N ASN A 160 -4.91 -17.57 -13.38
CA ASN A 160 -4.22 -16.92 -12.26
C ASN A 160 -5.11 -16.70 -11.02
N LEU A 161 -6.31 -17.30 -10.96
CA LEU A 161 -7.26 -17.17 -9.84
C LEU A 161 -6.64 -17.46 -8.47
N ALA A 162 -5.65 -18.36 -8.40
CA ALA A 162 -4.95 -18.71 -7.18
C ALA A 162 -4.18 -17.53 -6.54
N LEU A 163 -3.84 -16.50 -7.33
CA LEU A 163 -3.17 -15.28 -6.83
C LEU A 163 -4.16 -14.26 -6.27
N TYR A 164 -5.46 -14.44 -6.50
CA TYR A 164 -6.52 -13.54 -6.04
C TYR A 164 -7.22 -14.11 -4.81
N GLN A 165 -6.43 -14.47 -3.81
CA GLN A 165 -6.95 -14.81 -2.48
C GLN A 165 -7.55 -13.55 -1.84
N ASP A 166 -8.72 -13.66 -1.24
CA ASP A 166 -9.34 -12.50 -0.61
C ASP A 166 -8.66 -12.11 0.71
N ALA A 167 -8.99 -10.92 1.23
CA ALA A 167 -8.36 -10.40 2.43
C ALA A 167 -8.63 -11.25 3.70
N TYR A 168 -9.71 -12.05 3.71
CA TYR A 168 -10.00 -12.99 4.79
C TYR A 168 -9.10 -14.22 4.70
N GLU A 169 -8.90 -14.76 3.48
CA GLU A 169 -7.99 -15.88 3.21
C GLU A 169 -6.51 -15.51 3.45
N ILE A 170 -6.10 -14.30 3.06
CA ILE A 170 -4.73 -13.79 3.28
C ILE A 170 -4.46 -13.59 4.77
N GLY A 171 -5.45 -13.09 5.52
CA GLY A 171 -5.38 -12.89 6.95
C GLY A 171 -4.64 -11.62 7.40
N ALA A 172 -4.89 -11.22 8.64
CA ALA A 172 -4.44 -9.93 9.19
C ALA A 172 -2.91 -9.76 9.22
N GLU A 173 -2.16 -10.83 9.48
CA GLU A 173 -0.69 -10.77 9.64
C GLU A 173 0.01 -10.27 8.37
N LYS A 174 -0.28 -10.88 7.22
CA LYS A 174 0.29 -10.49 5.92
C LYS A 174 -0.11 -9.08 5.49
N ILE A 175 -1.32 -8.65 5.82
CA ILE A 175 -1.78 -7.28 5.57
C ILE A 175 -0.97 -6.31 6.44
N ILE A 176 -0.84 -6.59 7.74
CA ILE A 176 -0.05 -5.77 8.66
C ILE A 176 1.40 -5.67 8.19
N ASP A 177 2.01 -6.78 7.76
CA ASP A 177 3.39 -6.80 7.28
C ASP A 177 3.58 -5.95 6.03
N THR A 178 2.65 -6.03 5.07
CA THR A 178 2.71 -5.21 3.85
C THR A 178 2.58 -3.72 4.18
N TYR A 179 1.68 -3.37 5.08
CA TYR A 179 1.52 -1.99 5.53
C TYR A 179 2.73 -1.50 6.34
N ALA A 180 3.41 -2.37 7.09
CA ALA A 180 4.61 -2.02 7.84
C ALA A 180 5.77 -1.61 6.91
N GLU A 181 5.94 -2.31 5.77
CA GLU A 181 6.94 -1.93 4.76
C GLU A 181 6.65 -0.53 4.17
N ALA A 182 5.39 -0.22 3.85
CA ALA A 182 5.01 1.12 3.36
C ALA A 182 5.12 2.21 4.46
N THR A 183 4.82 1.88 5.71
CA THR A 183 4.78 2.81 6.85
C THR A 183 6.14 3.46 7.14
N ARG A 184 7.25 2.79 6.77
CA ARG A 184 8.60 3.36 6.90
C ARG A 184 8.81 4.63 6.07
N HIS A 185 8.04 4.78 4.99
CA HIS A 185 8.29 5.76 3.95
C HIS A 185 7.18 6.80 3.83
N VAL A 186 5.93 6.40 4.07
CA VAL A 186 4.79 7.32 4.10
C VAL A 186 4.90 8.21 5.34
N ASP A 187 4.95 9.52 5.16
CA ASP A 187 5.13 10.51 6.23
C ASP A 187 3.87 10.66 7.11
N GLN A 188 2.67 10.62 6.51
CA GLN A 188 1.41 10.63 7.25
C GLN A 188 0.97 9.21 7.66
N GLY A 189 -0.21 8.75 7.23
CA GLY A 189 -0.79 7.48 7.63
C GLY A 189 -1.35 6.67 6.46
N LEU A 190 -1.69 5.43 6.75
CA LEU A 190 -2.34 4.51 5.83
C LEU A 190 -3.59 3.95 6.48
N SER A 191 -4.69 3.89 5.73
CA SER A 191 -5.94 3.30 6.22
C SER A 191 -5.86 1.78 6.18
N LEU A 192 -5.48 1.19 7.31
CA LEU A 192 -5.34 -0.25 7.48
C LEU A 192 -6.66 -0.86 7.99
N THR A 193 -7.31 -1.65 7.14
CA THR A 193 -8.46 -2.48 7.53
C THR A 193 -7.99 -3.91 7.75
N LEU A 194 -8.42 -4.52 8.87
CA LEU A 194 -8.19 -5.93 9.14
C LEU A 194 -9.46 -6.73 8.89
N PHE A 195 -9.30 -7.88 8.24
CA PHE A 195 -10.40 -8.73 7.82
C PHE A 195 -10.33 -10.04 8.59
N PHE A 196 -11.44 -10.43 9.21
CA PHE A 196 -11.55 -11.60 10.07
C PHE A 196 -12.74 -12.46 9.66
N PRO A 197 -12.68 -13.79 9.87
CA PRO A 197 -13.88 -14.62 9.79
C PRO A 197 -14.89 -14.19 10.86
N ASP A 198 -16.15 -14.55 10.65
CA ASP A 198 -17.26 -14.38 11.61
C ASP A 198 -17.04 -15.13 12.93
N THR A 199 -16.21 -16.17 12.93
CA THR A 199 -15.80 -16.96 14.09
C THR A 199 -14.66 -16.34 14.91
N ALA A 200 -14.10 -15.19 14.50
CA ALA A 200 -12.98 -14.58 15.21
C ALA A 200 -13.37 -14.08 16.61
N THR A 201 -12.51 -14.35 17.59
CA THR A 201 -12.73 -13.89 18.97
C THR A 201 -12.17 -12.48 19.18
N THR A 202 -12.63 -11.82 20.24
CA THR A 202 -12.03 -10.54 20.69
C THR A 202 -10.55 -10.67 21.01
N ARG A 203 -10.11 -11.86 21.45
CA ARG A 203 -8.69 -12.17 21.70
C ARG A 203 -7.88 -12.20 20.41
N ASP A 204 -8.44 -12.72 19.31
CA ASP A 204 -7.77 -12.76 18.00
C ASP A 204 -7.58 -11.35 17.44
N ILE A 205 -8.63 -10.53 17.55
CA ILE A 205 -8.58 -9.11 17.21
C ILE A 205 -7.50 -8.40 18.02
N ASN A 206 -7.48 -8.61 19.35
CA ASN A 206 -6.50 -7.96 20.21
C ASN A 206 -5.06 -8.38 19.91
N LYS A 207 -4.82 -9.67 19.60
CA LYS A 207 -3.50 -10.14 19.14
C LYS A 207 -3.06 -9.43 17.86
N ALA A 208 -3.94 -9.25 16.88
CA ALA A 208 -3.62 -8.55 15.64
C ALA A 208 -3.32 -7.05 15.88
N GLN A 209 -4.03 -6.40 16.81
CA GLN A 209 -3.74 -5.02 17.21
C GLN A 209 -2.36 -4.89 17.88
N ILE A 210 -2.03 -5.80 18.79
CA ILE A 210 -0.71 -5.85 19.44
C ILE A 210 0.38 -6.11 18.39
N TYR A 211 0.13 -7.00 17.43
CA TYR A 211 1.06 -7.26 16.34
C TYR A 211 1.29 -6.01 15.48
N ALA A 212 0.22 -5.32 15.07
CA ALA A 212 0.30 -4.07 14.33
C ALA A 212 1.11 -3.00 15.08
N TRP A 213 0.85 -2.83 16.38
CA TRP A 213 1.62 -1.91 17.22
C TRP A 213 3.11 -2.27 17.26
N ARG A 214 3.44 -3.54 17.51
CA ARG A 214 4.84 -4.02 17.52
C ARG A 214 5.55 -3.84 16.16
N LYS A 215 4.81 -3.94 15.06
CA LYS A 215 5.32 -3.74 13.69
C LYS A 215 5.45 -2.26 13.29
N GLY A 216 5.07 -1.32 14.16
CA GLY A 216 5.22 0.11 13.91
C GLY A 216 4.10 0.73 13.08
N ILE A 217 2.94 0.07 12.99
CA ILE A 217 1.76 0.64 12.32
C ILE A 217 1.30 1.90 13.06
N LYS A 218 1.09 2.98 12.29
CA LYS A 218 0.67 4.28 12.83
C LYS A 218 -0.80 4.33 13.23
N THR A 219 -1.69 3.70 12.46
CA THR A 219 -3.15 3.76 12.65
C THR A 219 -3.84 2.48 12.17
N LEU A 220 -4.91 2.08 12.86
CA LEU A 220 -5.88 1.09 12.38
C LEU A 220 -7.18 1.80 12.02
N TYR A 221 -7.81 1.42 10.90
CA TYR A 221 -9.02 2.07 10.39
C TYR A 221 -10.28 1.29 10.79
N TYR A 222 -10.44 0.08 10.27
CA TYR A 222 -11.57 -0.79 10.61
C TYR A 222 -11.13 -2.21 10.89
N ILE A 223 -11.95 -2.91 11.68
CA ILE A 223 -11.97 -4.36 11.79
C ILE A 223 -13.26 -4.81 11.12
N ARG A 224 -13.15 -5.61 10.06
CA ARG A 224 -14.28 -6.19 9.33
C ARG A 224 -14.36 -7.67 9.62
N LEU A 225 -15.49 -8.11 10.15
CA LEU A 225 -15.83 -9.52 10.18
C LEU A 225 -16.56 -9.88 8.89
N ARG A 226 -16.28 -11.06 8.35
CA ARG A 226 -17.01 -11.60 7.19
C ARG A 226 -18.47 -11.68 7.57
N GLN A 227 -19.34 -11.00 6.83
CA GLN A 227 -20.76 -11.15 6.99
C GLN A 227 -21.21 -12.23 6.01
N MET A 228 -21.95 -13.23 6.50
CA MET A 228 -22.58 -14.20 5.62
C MET A 228 -23.46 -13.47 4.60
N ALA A 229 -23.46 -13.96 3.36
CA ALA A 229 -24.46 -13.57 2.39
C ALA A 229 -25.85 -13.84 3.01
N LEU A 230 -26.79 -12.90 2.85
CA LEU A 230 -28.18 -13.13 3.24
C LEU A 230 -28.68 -14.36 2.46
N GLU A 231 -29.32 -15.33 3.13
CA GLU A 231 -29.97 -16.47 2.46
C GLU A 231 -30.83 -15.96 1.29
N GLY A 232 -30.71 -16.61 0.13
CA GLY A 232 -31.41 -16.21 -1.12
C GLY A 232 -30.69 -15.13 -1.94
N THR A 233 -29.44 -14.79 -1.61
CA THR A 233 -28.62 -13.87 -2.43
C THR A 233 -27.55 -14.56 -3.29
N GLU A 234 -27.47 -15.89 -3.22
CA GLU A 234 -26.56 -16.73 -4.01
C GLU A 234 -26.87 -16.64 -5.51
N ILE A 235 -25.83 -16.65 -6.34
CA ILE A 235 -25.96 -16.70 -7.80
C ILE A 235 -25.66 -18.13 -8.22
N GLU A 236 -26.70 -18.85 -8.64
CA GLU A 236 -26.52 -20.18 -9.24
C GLU A 236 -25.60 -20.06 -10.47
N GLY A 237 -24.49 -20.81 -10.47
CA GLY A 237 -23.58 -20.94 -11.62
C GLY A 237 -22.33 -20.04 -11.63
N CYS A 238 -22.11 -19.15 -10.65
CA CYS A 238 -20.85 -18.40 -10.54
C CYS A 238 -20.10 -18.72 -9.24
N VAL A 239 -19.17 -19.69 -9.31
CA VAL A 239 -18.31 -20.09 -8.18
C VAL A 239 -17.50 -18.90 -7.64
N SER A 240 -17.09 -17.97 -8.50
CA SER A 240 -16.32 -16.77 -8.14
C SER A 240 -17.16 -15.61 -7.59
N CYS A 241 -18.49 -15.72 -7.63
CA CYS A 241 -19.44 -14.72 -7.15
C CYS A 241 -20.10 -15.13 -5.82
N ALA A 242 -19.73 -16.28 -5.27
CA ALA A 242 -20.12 -16.68 -3.92
C ALA A 242 -19.31 -15.84 -2.90
N LEU A 243 -20.01 -15.17 -1.99
CA LEU A 243 -19.45 -14.31 -0.94
C LEU A 243 -18.87 -15.09 0.23
#